data_AF-A0A6H3FA94-F1
#
_entry.id   AF-A0A6H3FA94-F1
#
_cell.length_a   1.000
_cell.length_b   1.000
_cell.length_c   1.000
_cell.angle_alpha   90.00
_cell.angle_beta   90.00
_cell.angle_gamma   90.00
#
_symmetry.space_group_name_H-M   'P 1'
#
loop_
_entity.id
_entity.type
_entity.pdbx_description
1 polymer ?
#
loop_
_entity_poly.entity_id
_entity_poly.type
_entity_poly.pdbx_seq_one_letter_code
_entity_poly.pdbx_strand_id
1 'polypeptide(L)'
;MRKVMEDICLKHDNGCDFTFRGRLFSECSWYDEGLGMLTRQKLYVTDHNEQVYYIVRSSGQERSRHAYKLRMHGDNCIIDNGVSEMALQFDLLMLAVRGLCGLDAAATPTLSMVEEMLKAANA
;
A
#
# COMPACT_ATOMS: atom_id res chain seq x y z
N MET A 1 13.21 -15.99 -1.08
CA MET A 1 12.11 -16.92 -1.46
C MET A 1 10.85 -16.10 -1.72
N ARG A 2 10.18 -16.25 -2.87
CA ARG A 2 8.84 -15.67 -3.06
C ARG A 2 7.87 -16.42 -2.15
N LYS A 3 7.11 -15.71 -1.31
CA LYS A 3 6.01 -16.30 -0.52
C LYS A 3 4.97 -16.91 -1.46
N VAL A 4 4.34 -17.99 -1.03
CA VAL A 4 3.29 -18.68 -1.79
C VAL A 4 2.00 -17.86 -1.75
N MET A 5 1.14 -18.02 -2.75
CA MET A 5 -0.19 -17.40 -2.75
C MET A 5 -1.11 -18.11 -1.75
N GLU A 6 -1.81 -17.32 -0.93
CA GLU A 6 -2.66 -17.76 0.17
C GLU A 6 -3.99 -16.99 0.14
N ASP A 7 -5.04 -17.58 0.71
CA ASP A 7 -6.29 -16.86 0.97
C ASP A 7 -6.12 -15.97 2.20
N ILE A 8 -6.18 -14.66 1.98
CA ILE A 8 -5.89 -13.63 2.97
C ILE A 8 -7.19 -12.88 3.29
N CYS A 9 -7.48 -12.73 4.57
CA CYS A 9 -8.57 -11.89 5.08
C CYS A 9 -7.98 -10.77 5.95
N LEU A 10 -8.19 -9.52 5.54
CA LEU A 10 -7.72 -8.32 6.26
C LEU A 10 -8.92 -7.62 6.89
N LYS A 11 -8.83 -7.37 8.20
CA LYS A 11 -9.83 -6.58 8.92
C LYS A 11 -9.70 -5.11 8.54
N HIS A 12 -10.81 -4.48 8.20
CA HIS A 12 -10.86 -3.04 7.94
C HIS A 12 -11.94 -2.40 8.82
N ASP A 13 -11.62 -1.28 9.45
CA ASP A 13 -12.53 -0.65 10.41
C ASP A 13 -13.72 0.08 9.76
N ASN A 14 -13.83 0.10 8.43
CA ASN A 14 -15.01 0.62 7.73
C ASN A 14 -16.17 -0.40 7.64
N GLY A 15 -16.02 -1.58 8.26
CA GLY A 15 -17.04 -2.63 8.27
C GLY A 15 -16.95 -3.63 7.11
N CYS A 16 -15.98 -3.47 6.20
CA CYS A 16 -15.77 -4.37 5.07
C CYS A 16 -14.42 -5.09 5.16
N ASP A 17 -14.42 -6.37 5.49
CA ASP A 17 -13.19 -7.16 5.44
C ASP A 17 -12.73 -7.40 3.99
N PHE A 18 -11.43 -7.28 3.74
CA PHE A 18 -10.84 -7.58 2.45
C PHE A 18 -10.44 -9.05 2.39
N THR A 19 -11.15 -9.82 1.58
CA THR A 19 -10.78 -11.22 1.29
C THR A 19 -10.25 -11.32 -0.13
N PHE A 20 -9.04 -11.86 -0.30
CA PHE A 20 -8.41 -12.04 -1.60
C PHE A 20 -7.36 -13.16 -1.54
N ARG A 21 -7.05 -13.73 -2.70
CA ARG A 21 -5.91 -14.64 -2.85
C ARG A 21 -4.66 -13.84 -3.23
N GLY A 22 -3.60 -13.96 -2.45
CA GLY A 22 -2.40 -13.17 -2.67
C GLY A 22 -1.22 -13.58 -1.81
N ARG A 23 -0.15 -12.80 -1.87
CA ARG A 23 1.05 -13.02 -1.07
C ARG A 23 1.60 -11.70 -0.57
N LEU A 24 2.25 -11.72 0.59
CA LEU A 24 2.97 -10.55 1.08
C LEU A 24 4.14 -10.25 0.13
N PHE A 25 4.23 -8.99 -0.30
CA PHE A 25 5.29 -8.46 -1.13
C PHE A 25 6.31 -7.68 -0.31
N SER A 26 5.83 -6.75 0.53
CA SER A 26 6.66 -5.96 1.44
C SER A 26 5.93 -5.70 2.75
N GLU A 27 6.67 -5.55 3.84
CA GLU A 27 6.12 -5.04 5.10
C GLU A 27 7.15 -4.17 5.82
N CYS A 28 6.66 -3.20 6.57
CA CYS A 28 7.47 -2.40 7.47
C CYS A 28 6.68 -2.06 8.74
N SER A 29 7.40 -1.75 9.80
CA SER A 29 6.79 -1.26 11.03
C SER A 29 7.74 -0.32 11.74
N TRP A 30 7.21 0.77 12.27
CA TRP A 30 7.97 1.72 13.05
C TRP A 30 7.11 2.25 14.19
N TYR A 31 7.77 2.64 15.26
CA TYR A 31 7.15 3.28 16.42
C TYR A 31 7.47 4.77 16.39
N ASP A 32 6.42 5.58 16.44
CA ASP A 32 6.54 7.02 16.65
C ASP A 32 6.47 7.29 18.15
N GLU A 33 7.61 7.64 18.76
CA GLU A 33 7.69 7.95 20.20
C GLU A 33 6.92 9.21 20.57
N GLY A 34 6.87 10.22 19.68
CA GLY A 34 6.19 11.49 19.92
C GLY A 34 4.67 11.33 19.96
N LEU A 35 4.13 10.42 19.15
CA LEU A 35 2.70 10.08 19.10
C LEU A 35 2.34 8.85 19.94
N GLY A 36 3.34 8.12 20.45
CA GLY A 36 3.15 6.84 21.12
C GLY A 36 2.48 5.77 20.24
N MET A 37 2.72 5.82 18.92
CA MET A 37 1.96 5.07 17.92
C MET A 37 2.84 4.07 17.16
N LEU A 38 2.51 2.78 17.24
CA LEU A 38 3.09 1.76 16.37
C LEU A 38 2.31 1.72 15.07
N THR A 39 3.00 1.96 13.96
CA THR A 39 2.45 1.77 12.62
C THR A 39 3.07 0.54 11.98
N ARG A 40 2.24 -0.33 11.41
CA ARG A 40 2.64 -1.46 10.59
C ARG A 40 1.96 -1.37 9.24
N GLN A 41 2.76 -1.46 8.17
CA GLN A 41 2.28 -1.45 6.80
C GLN A 41 2.63 -2.76 6.12
N LYS A 42 1.72 -3.24 5.28
CA LYS A 42 1.90 -4.43 4.47
C LYS A 42 1.41 -4.14 3.07
N LEU A 43 2.24 -4.51 2.09
CA LEU A 43 1.89 -4.51 0.68
C LEU A 43 1.79 -5.96 0.23
N TYR A 44 0.63 -6.32 -0.31
CA TYR A 44 0.37 -7.62 -0.90
C TYR A 44 0.24 -7.48 -2.41
N VAL A 45 0.58 -8.56 -3.12
CA VAL A 45 0.25 -8.72 -4.54
C VAL A 45 -0.74 -9.88 -4.67
N THR A 46 -1.83 -9.67 -5.39
CA THR A 46 -2.87 -10.68 -5.63
C THR A 46 -2.47 -11.62 -6.76
N ASP A 47 -3.21 -12.71 -6.92
CA ASP A 47 -3.12 -13.62 -8.07
C ASP A 47 -3.55 -12.96 -9.41
N HIS A 48 -4.27 -11.85 -9.35
CA HIS A 48 -4.65 -11.01 -10.49
C HIS A 48 -3.66 -9.86 -10.76
N ASN A 49 -2.49 -9.88 -10.10
CA ASN A 49 -1.46 -8.83 -10.19
C ASN A 49 -1.94 -7.43 -9.75
N GLU A 50 -2.95 -7.40 -8.88
CA GLU A 50 -3.36 -6.19 -8.16
C GLU A 50 -2.53 -6.02 -6.89
N GLN A 51 -2.56 -4.82 -6.32
CA GLN A 51 -1.87 -4.54 -5.06
C GLN A 51 -2.88 -4.29 -3.95
N VAL A 52 -2.62 -4.83 -2.76
CA VAL A 52 -3.43 -4.51 -1.57
C VAL A 52 -2.51 -3.91 -0.52
N TYR A 53 -2.78 -2.66 -0.17
CA TYR A 53 -2.05 -1.92 0.86
C TYR A 53 -2.83 -1.92 2.16
N TYR A 54 -2.17 -2.34 3.23
CA TYR A 54 -2.79 -2.51 4.54
C TYR A 54 -1.99 -1.79 5.61
N ILE A 55 -2.65 -0.89 6.32
CA ILE A 55 -2.07 -0.03 7.34
C ILE A 55 -2.77 -0.33 8.67
N VAL A 56 -1.99 -0.75 9.66
CA VAL A 56 -2.44 -0.89 11.03
C VAL A 56 -1.71 0.13 11.88
N ARG A 57 -2.46 0.95 12.59
CA ARG A 57 -1.95 1.88 13.60
C ARG A 57 -2.48 1.46 14.95
N SER A 58 -1.63 1.47 15.96
CA SER A 58 -2.05 1.20 17.32
C SER A 58 -1.27 2.02 18.33
N SER A 59 -2.00 2.64 19.24
CA SER A 59 -1.51 3.10 20.55
C SER A 59 -2.13 2.21 21.62
N GLY A 60 -1.65 2.26 22.88
CA GLY A 60 -2.14 1.36 23.93
C GLY A 60 -3.67 1.36 24.17
N GLN A 61 -4.40 2.35 23.68
CA GLN A 61 -5.85 2.48 23.81
C GLN A 61 -6.60 2.47 22.47
N GLU A 62 -5.95 2.86 21.36
CA GLU A 62 -6.59 3.02 20.06
C GLU A 62 -5.95 2.08 19.03
N ARG A 63 -6.79 1.52 18.15
CA ARG A 63 -6.32 0.72 17.02
C ARG A 63 -7.12 1.07 15.79
N SER A 64 -6.43 1.37 14.69
CA SER A 64 -7.01 1.63 13.39
C SER A 64 -6.43 0.68 12.34
N ARG A 65 -7.27 0.24 11.40
CA ARG A 65 -6.94 -0.68 10.31
C ARG A 65 -7.57 -0.18 9.02
N HIS A 66 -6.72 0.08 8.03
CA HIS A 66 -7.12 0.56 6.71
C HIS A 66 -6.58 -0.35 5.62
N ALA A 67 -7.45 -0.80 4.72
CA ALA A 67 -7.07 -1.60 3.56
C ALA A 67 -7.48 -0.87 2.28
N TYR A 68 -6.62 -0.88 1.29
CA TYR A 68 -6.88 -0.31 -0.04
C TYR A 68 -6.41 -1.30 -1.09
N LYS A 69 -7.28 -1.62 -2.05
CA LYS A 69 -6.91 -2.38 -3.24
C LYS A 69 -6.66 -1.42 -4.39
N LEU A 70 -5.53 -1.58 -5.04
CA LEU A 70 -5.08 -0.79 -6.17
C LEU A 70 -5.03 -1.68 -7.41
N ARG A 71 -5.68 -1.25 -8.48
CA ARG A 71 -5.69 -1.94 -9.78
C ARG A 71 -5.61 -0.96 -10.93
N MET A 72 -5.02 -1.37 -12.03
CA MET A 72 -4.96 -0.58 -13.26
C MET A 72 -6.16 -0.90 -14.15
N HIS A 73 -6.81 0.13 -14.70
CA HIS A 73 -7.84 0.01 -15.71
C HIS A 73 -7.57 1.01 -16.83
N GLY A 74 -6.99 0.53 -17.94
CA GLY A 74 -6.40 1.40 -18.95
C GLY A 74 -5.33 2.29 -18.30
N ASP A 75 -5.45 3.61 -18.52
CA ASP A 75 -4.52 4.61 -17.98
C ASP A 75 -4.90 5.10 -16.59
N ASN A 76 -5.95 4.53 -15.97
CA ASN A 76 -6.40 4.92 -14.64
C ASN A 76 -5.92 3.92 -13.58
N CYS A 77 -5.41 4.44 -12.47
CA CYS A 77 -5.26 3.71 -11.24
C CYS A 77 -6.56 3.83 -10.43
N ILE A 78 -7.13 2.68 -10.08
CA ILE A 78 -8.33 2.57 -9.28
C ILE A 78 -7.92 2.19 -7.85
N ILE A 79 -8.38 2.97 -6.87
CA ILE A 79 -8.13 2.77 -5.44
C ILE A 79 -9.47 2.51 -4.75
N ASP A 80 -9.62 1.32 -4.17
CA ASP A 80 -10.86 0.84 -3.56
C ASP A 80 -10.63 0.48 -2.09
N ASN A 81 -11.47 1.00 -1.19
CA ASN A 81 -11.46 0.66 0.24
C ASN A 81 -12.61 -0.28 0.66
N GLY A 82 -13.33 -0.87 -0.30
CA GLY A 82 -14.44 -1.81 -0.09
C GLY A 82 -15.80 -1.14 0.06
N VAL A 83 -15.83 0.18 0.31
CA VAL A 83 -17.07 0.97 0.43
C VAL A 83 -17.17 2.00 -0.70
N SER A 84 -16.03 2.56 -1.12
CA SER A 84 -15.93 3.59 -2.14
C SER A 84 -14.73 3.34 -3.02
N GLU A 85 -14.88 3.70 -4.29
CA GLU A 85 -13.80 3.64 -5.28
C GLU A 85 -13.41 5.06 -5.73
N MET A 86 -12.11 5.28 -5.91
CA MET A 86 -11.55 6.47 -6.55
C MET A 86 -10.77 6.06 -7.80
N ALA A 87 -10.98 6.78 -8.90
CA ALA A 87 -10.21 6.60 -10.14
C ALA A 87 -9.36 7.84 -10.40
N LEU A 88 -8.07 7.64 -10.63
CA LEU A 88 -7.11 8.70 -10.95
C LEU A 88 -6.33 8.33 -12.20
N GLN A 89 -6.06 9.30 -13.08
CA GLN A 89 -5.12 9.08 -14.18
C GLN A 89 -3.74 8.75 -13.60
N PHE A 90 -3.13 7.68 -14.10
CA PHE A 90 -1.88 7.14 -13.56
C PHE A 90 -0.74 8.14 -13.68
N ASP A 91 -0.64 8.87 -14.79
CA ASP A 91 0.40 9.88 -14.99
C ASP A 91 0.28 11.02 -13.97
N LEU A 92 -0.95 11.45 -13.64
CA LEU A 92 -1.18 12.48 -12.63
C LEU A 92 -0.86 11.97 -11.22
N LEU A 93 -1.22 10.73 -10.93
CA LEU A 93 -0.85 10.08 -9.67
C LEU A 93 0.67 10.00 -9.53
N MET A 94 1.37 9.54 -10.56
CA MET A 94 2.83 9.44 -10.56
C MET A 94 3.49 10.81 -10.47
N LEU A 95 2.94 11.84 -11.12
CA LEU A 95 3.42 13.21 -10.98
C LEU A 95 3.31 13.69 -9.53
N ALA A 96 2.17 13.47 -8.88
CA ALA A 96 1.96 13.84 -7.48
C ALA A 96 2.92 13.07 -6.55
N VAL A 97 3.08 11.76 -6.75
CA VAL A 97 3.99 10.93 -5.95
C VAL A 97 5.44 11.41 -6.11
N ARG A 98 5.89 11.70 -7.34
CA ARG A 98 7.24 12.25 -7.57
C ARG A 98 7.43 13.57 -6.83
N GLY A 99 6.46 14.49 -6.93
CA GLY A 99 6.49 15.75 -6.21
C GLY A 99 6.59 15.58 -4.69
N LEU A 100 5.82 14.66 -4.10
CA LEU A 100 5.85 14.35 -2.67
C LEU A 100 7.17 13.68 -2.24
N CYS A 101 7.77 12.87 -3.11
CA CYS A 101 9.06 12.23 -2.86
C CYS A 101 10.27 13.14 -3.16
N GLY A 102 10.06 14.38 -3.61
CA GLY A 102 11.13 15.28 -4.02
C GLY A 102 11.91 14.80 -5.25
N LEU A 103 11.28 13.95 -6.07
CA LEU A 103 11.86 13.44 -7.31
C LEU A 103 11.62 14.43 -8.45
N ASP A 104 12.66 14.65 -9.26
CA ASP A 104 12.57 15.56 -10.39
C ASP A 104 11.52 15.09 -11.41
N ALA A 105 10.77 16.01 -12.02
CA ALA A 105 9.61 15.66 -12.86
C ALA A 105 10.01 14.81 -14.09
N ALA A 106 11.24 14.99 -14.57
CA ALA A 106 11.83 14.24 -15.67
C ALA A 106 12.41 12.88 -15.26
N ALA A 107 12.62 12.63 -13.96
CA ALA A 107 13.01 11.32 -13.48
C ALA A 107 11.80 10.39 -13.58
N THR A 108 11.83 9.45 -14.52
CA THR A 108 10.98 8.27 -14.45
C THR A 108 11.72 7.25 -13.60
N PRO A 109 11.46 7.15 -12.28
CA PRO A 109 12.10 6.14 -11.48
C PRO A 109 11.69 4.78 -12.05
N THR A 110 12.68 3.98 -12.42
CA THR A 110 12.43 2.61 -12.85
C THR A 110 11.85 1.82 -11.68
N LEU A 111 11.05 0.79 -11.96
CA LEU A 111 10.46 -0.05 -10.92
C LEU A 111 11.55 -0.60 -9.97
N SER A 112 12.75 -0.89 -10.48
CA SER A 112 13.88 -1.32 -9.66
C SER A 112 14.40 -0.23 -8.73
N MET A 113 14.46 1.03 -9.18
CA MET A 113 14.83 2.15 -8.31
C MET A 113 13.78 2.38 -7.23
N VAL A 114 12.49 2.25 -7.57
CA VAL A 114 11.40 2.34 -6.57
C VAL A 114 11.49 1.18 -5.57
N GLU A 115 11.77 -0.04 -6.03
CA GLU A 115 11.99 -1.19 -5.15
C GLU A 115 13.22 -1.02 -4.24
N GLU A 116 14.32 -0.46 -4.75
CA GLU A 116 15.51 -0.15 -3.95
C GLU A 116 15.22 0.95 -2.92
N MET A 117 14.53 2.02 -3.32
CA MET A 117 14.11 3.09 -2.40
C MET A 117 13.18 2.55 -1.31
N LEU A 118 12.21 1.71 -1.66
CA LEU A 118 11.31 1.08 -0.70
C LEU A 118 12.05 0.11 0.22
N LYS A 119 13.07 -0.61 -0.27
CA LYS A 119 13.92 -1.45 0.59
C LYS A 119 14.76 -0.60 1.54
N ALA A 120 15.37 0.48 1.05
CA ALA A 120 16.20 1.36 1.85
C ALA A 120 15.41 2.13 2.91
N ALA A 121 14.20 2.58 2.59
CA ALA A 121 13.32 3.29 3.53
C ALA A 121 12.73 2.37 4.62
N ASN A 122 12.74 1.06 4.40
CA ASN A 122 12.19 0.05 5.32
C ASN A 122 13.28 -0.82 5.99
N ALA A 123 14.55 -0.47 5.83
CA ALA A 123 15.70 -1.16 6.43
C ALA A 123 16.03 -0.65 7.84
#